data_AF-A0A842U3C9-F1
#
_entry.id   AF-A0A842U3C9-F1
#
_cell.length_a   1.000
_cell.length_b   1.000
_cell.length_c   1.000
_cell.angle_alpha   90.00
_cell.angle_beta   90.00
_cell.angle_gamma   90.00
#
_symmetry.space_group_name_H-M   'P 1'
#
loop_
_entity.id
_entity.type
_entity.pdbx_description
1 polymer ?
#
loop_
_entity_poly.entity_id
_entity_poly.type
_entity_poly.pdbx_seq_one_letter_code
_entity_poly.pdbx_strand_id
1 'polypeptide(L)'
;MMDIKRVISTIEKKYIKNNLRKEKRIDGRGLWEYRDFEIITNTIASAEGSADVLLGETRIISGVKYDVGEPFPDLPDEGVCTVMAEL
;
A
#
# COMPACT_ATOMS: atom_id res chain seq x y z
N MET A 1 0.30 12.32 15.69
CA MET A 1 0.99 11.59 14.61
C MET A 1 2.45 11.48 15.01
N MET A 2 2.88 10.31 15.45
CA MET A 2 4.23 10.12 15.96
C MET A 2 5.16 10.08 14.75
N ASP A 3 5.95 11.13 14.54
CA ASP A 3 7.04 11.17 13.55
C ASP A 3 8.13 10.17 13.99
N ILE A 4 7.89 8.87 13.77
CA ILE A 4 8.92 7.85 13.91
C ILE A 4 9.85 8.00 12.70
N LYS A 5 10.73 9.00 12.78
CA LYS A 5 11.84 9.10 11.82
C LYS A 5 12.74 7.90 12.06
N ARG A 6 12.65 6.91 11.17
CA ARG A 6 13.67 5.87 11.06
C ARG A 6 15.01 6.58 10.93
N VAL A 7 15.86 6.45 11.96
CA VAL A 7 17.20 7.05 11.94
C VAL A 7 18.03 6.24 10.96
N ILE A 8 18.36 6.85 9.83
CA ILE A 8 19.23 6.26 8.80
C ILE A 8 20.64 6.79 9.06
N SER A 9 21.64 5.92 9.03
CA SER A 9 23.03 6.35 9.23
C SER A 9 23.49 7.28 8.09
N THR A 10 24.44 8.17 8.40
CA THR A 10 25.06 9.04 7.39
C THR A 10 25.73 8.23 6.28
N ILE A 11 26.25 7.05 6.61
CA ILE A 11 26.92 6.14 5.67
C ILE A 11 25.91 5.57 4.67
N GLU A 12 24.80 5.00 5.13
CA GLU A 12 23.73 4.46 4.27
C GLU A 12 23.17 5.54 3.35
N LYS A 13 22.90 6.73 3.91
CA LYS A 13 22.39 7.87 3.12
C LYS A 13 23.37 8.27 2.00
N LYS A 14 24.68 8.30 2.29
CA LYS A 14 25.71 8.61 1.29
C LYS A 14 25.82 7.50 0.24
N TYR A 15 25.72 6.24 0.65
CA TYR A 15 25.72 5.08 -0.24
C TYR A 15 24.57 5.11 -1.24
N ILE A 16 23.33 5.34 -0.77
CA ILE A 16 22.15 5.46 -1.63
C ILE A 16 22.34 6.62 -2.63
N LYS A 17 22.75 7.80 -2.15
CA LYS A 17 22.97 8.99 -3.01
C LYS A 17 24.02 8.75 -4.10
N ASN A 18 25.12 8.07 -3.76
CA ASN A 18 26.17 7.77 -4.73
C ASN A 18 25.72 6.80 -5.82
N ASN A 19 24.85 5.84 -5.48
CA ASN A 19 24.27 4.92 -6.47
C ASN A 19 23.27 5.64 -7.39
N LEU A 20 22.43 6.53 -6.84
CA LEU A 20 21.49 7.31 -7.64
C LEU A 20 22.17 8.19 -8.69
N ARG A 21 23.35 8.77 -8.38
CA ARG A 21 24.17 9.51 -9.37
C ARG A 21 24.66 8.66 -10.55
N LYS A 22 24.64 7.33 -10.39
CA LYS A 22 24.99 6.35 -11.42
C LYS A 22 23.75 5.69 -12.03
N GLU A 23 22.56 6.25 -11.76
CA GLU A 23 21.26 5.70 -12.16
C GLU A 23 21.00 4.28 -11.64
N LYS A 24 21.62 3.92 -10.52
CA LYS A 24 21.48 2.61 -9.88
C LYS A 24 20.73 2.72 -8.56
N ARG A 25 19.97 1.67 -8.25
CA ARG A 25 19.33 1.45 -6.94
C ARG A 25 20.01 0.29 -6.23
N ILE A 26 19.83 0.22 -4.92
CA ILE A 26 20.49 -0.77 -4.05
C ILE A 26 20.02 -2.21 -4.30
N ASP A 27 18.82 -2.36 -4.84
CA ASP A 27 18.16 -3.62 -5.16
C ASP A 27 18.24 -3.97 -6.66
N GLY A 28 19.13 -3.29 -7.40
CA GLY A 28 19.40 -3.58 -8.82
C GLY A 28 18.39 -3.03 -9.82
N ARG A 29 17.26 -2.50 -9.34
CA ARG A 29 16.18 -1.96 -10.20
C ARG A 29 16.57 -0.66 -10.91
N GLY A 30 15.91 -0.40 -12.04
CA GLY A 30 15.92 0.88 -12.71
C GLY A 30 15.25 1.98 -11.88
N LEU A 31 15.58 3.25 -12.17
CA LEU A 31 15.04 4.41 -11.45
C LEU A 31 13.50 4.48 -11.47
N TRP A 32 12.89 3.97 -12.54
CA TRP A 32 11.45 4.02 -12.78
C TRP A 32 10.76 2.66 -12.66
N GLU A 33 11.50 1.64 -12.21
CA GLU A 33 11.00 0.28 -12.10
C GLU A 33 10.31 0.06 -10.74
N TYR A 34 9.12 -0.54 -10.77
CA TYR A 34 8.40 -0.95 -9.57
C TYR A 34 9.10 -2.10 -8.85
N ARG A 35 8.70 -2.38 -7.60
CA ARG A 35 9.13 -3.66 -6.98
C ARG A 35 8.29 -4.75 -7.64
N ASP A 36 8.79 -5.98 -7.61
CA ASP A 36 7.95 -7.12 -7.94
C ASP A 36 6.70 -7.09 -7.09
N PHE A 37 5.56 -7.37 -7.73
CA PHE A 37 4.28 -7.38 -7.06
C PHE A 37 3.51 -8.64 -7.39
N GLU A 38 2.72 -9.07 -6.42
CA GLU A 38 1.81 -10.20 -6.52
C GLU A 38 0.46 -9.76 -5.95
N ILE A 39 -0.61 -10.14 -6.64
CA ILE A 39 -1.98 -9.84 -6.22
C ILE A 39 -2.75 -11.15 -6.22
N ILE A 40 -3.17 -11.58 -5.03
CA ILE A 40 -3.98 -12.79 -4.84
C ILE A 40 -5.37 -12.31 -4.42
N THR A 41 -6.39 -12.60 -5.23
CA THR A 41 -7.78 -12.23 -4.92
C THR A 41 -8.51 -13.36 -4.20
N ASN A 42 -9.62 -13.02 -3.53
CA ASN A 42 -10.49 -13.97 -2.82
C ASN A 42 -9.77 -14.76 -1.72
N THR A 43 -8.87 -14.12 -0.99
CA THR A 43 -8.06 -14.72 0.08
C THR A 43 -8.79 -14.82 1.42
N ILE A 44 -9.79 -13.95 1.65
CA ILE A 44 -10.61 -13.93 2.86
C ILE A 44 -12.00 -14.45 2.52
N ALA A 45 -12.31 -15.67 2.95
CA ALA A 45 -13.59 -16.33 2.68
C ALA A 45 -14.81 -15.61 3.26
N SER A 46 -14.63 -14.89 4.37
CA SER A 46 -15.72 -14.16 5.03
C SER A 46 -16.00 -12.80 4.41
N ALA A 47 -15.17 -12.28 3.51
CA ALA A 47 -15.38 -10.99 2.84
C ALA A 47 -16.03 -11.20 1.46
N GLU A 48 -16.88 -10.28 1.02
CA GLU A 48 -17.51 -10.35 -0.30
C GLU A 48 -16.51 -10.07 -1.43
N GLY A 49 -15.43 -9.34 -1.12
CA GLY A 49 -14.25 -9.21 -1.97
C GLY A 49 -13.00 -9.06 -1.11
N SER A 50 -11.87 -9.60 -1.55
CA SER A 50 -10.60 -9.45 -0.85
C SER A 50 -9.39 -9.56 -1.78
N ALA A 51 -8.29 -8.93 -1.38
CA ALA A 51 -7.00 -9.02 -2.05
C ALA A 51 -5.86 -9.05 -1.02
N ASP A 52 -4.91 -9.94 -1.24
CA ASP A 52 -3.60 -9.96 -0.58
C ASP A 52 -2.55 -9.52 -1.59
N VAL A 53 -1.91 -8.39 -1.30
CA VAL A 53 -1.01 -7.70 -2.22
C VAL A 53 0.38 -7.65 -1.63
N LEU A 54 1.35 -8.20 -2.34
CA LEU A 54 2.76 -8.08 -2.05
C LEU A 54 3.39 -7.07 -3.03
N LEU A 55 4.24 -6.18 -2.52
CA LEU A 55 5.04 -5.22 -3.29
C LEU A 55 6.46 -5.21 -2.73
N GLY A 56 7.30 -6.12 -3.23
CA GLY A 56 8.53 -6.54 -2.57
C GLY A 56 8.23 -7.05 -1.16
N GLU A 57 8.89 -6.48 -0.15
CA GLU A 57 8.68 -6.86 1.26
C GLU A 57 7.43 -6.22 1.90
N THR A 58 6.74 -5.32 1.20
CA THR A 58 5.52 -4.70 1.71
C THR A 58 4.33 -5.61 1.40
N ARG A 59 3.58 -6.05 2.41
CA ARG A 59 2.33 -6.80 2.24
C ARG A 59 1.15 -6.01 2.78
N ILE A 60 0.07 -5.96 2.01
CA ILE A 60 -1.20 -5.32 2.38
C ILE A 60 -2.31 -6.33 2.13
N ILE A 61 -3.19 -6.49 3.10
CA ILE A 61 -4.40 -7.29 2.95
C ILE A 61 -5.59 -6.34 3.00
N SER A 62 -6.49 -6.45 2.03
CA SER A 62 -7.72 -5.67 1.98
C SER A 62 -8.94 -6.58 1.83
N GLY A 63 -10.05 -6.14 2.40
CA GLY A 63 -11.36 -6.79 2.30
C GLY A 63 -12.44 -5.75 2.11
N VAL A 64 -13.46 -6.10 1.34
CA VAL A 64 -14.67 -5.31 1.13
C VAL A 64 -15.82 -6.02 1.82
N LYS A 65 -16.58 -5.22 2.57
CA LYS A 65 -17.87 -5.57 3.14
C LYS A 65 -18.92 -4.61 2.63
N TYR A 66 -20.13 -5.10 2.36
CA TYR A 66 -21.27 -4.24 2.05
C TYR A 66 -22.51 -4.74 2.79
N ASP A 67 -23.42 -3.81 3.05
CA ASP A 67 -24.75 -4.09 3.58
C ASP A 67 -25.74 -3.07 2.97
N VAL A 68 -27.04 -3.34 3.07
CA VAL A 68 -28.09 -2.42 2.65
C VAL A 68 -28.41 -1.49 3.81
N GLY A 69 -28.26 -0.19 3.58
CA GLY A 69 -28.53 0.86 4.57
C GLY A 69 -29.33 2.01 3.99
N GLU A 70 -29.82 2.88 4.87
CA GLU A 70 -30.44 4.15 4.48
C GLU A 70 -29.37 5.11 3.96
N PRO A 71 -29.59 5.76 2.80
CA PRO A 71 -28.66 6.78 2.27
C PRO A 71 -28.69 8.03 3.15
N PHE A 72 -27.68 8.89 3.01
CA PHE A 72 -27.72 10.18 3.70
C PHE A 72 -28.83 11.07 3.13
N PRO A 73 -29.56 11.84 3.97
CA PRO A 73 -30.71 12.64 3.51
C PRO A 73 -30.38 13.67 2.42
N ASP A 74 -29.14 14.14 2.36
CA ASP A 74 -28.64 15.08 1.36
C ASP A 74 -28.27 14.42 0.03
N LEU A 75 -28.04 13.09 0.00
CA LEU A 75 -27.66 12.30 -1.17
C LEU A 75 -28.48 10.99 -1.26
N PRO A 76 -29.80 11.06 -1.51
CA PRO A 76 -30.71 9.90 -1.43
C PRO A 76 -30.51 8.85 -2.53
N ASP A 77 -29.90 9.22 -3.66
CA ASP A 77 -29.67 8.34 -4.80
C ASP A 77 -28.22 7.77 -4.84
N GLU A 78 -27.43 7.97 -3.78
CA GLU A 78 -26.03 7.55 -3.70
C GLU A 78 -25.76 6.55 -2.56
N GLY A 79 -24.82 5.61 -2.81
CA GLY A 79 -24.34 4.68 -1.80
C GLY A 79 -23.20 5.25 -0.96
N VAL A 80 -22.93 4.64 0.20
CA VAL A 80 -21.85 5.05 1.09
C VAL A 80 -20.61 4.17 0.89
N CYS A 81 -19.44 4.79 0.72
CA CYS A 81 -18.15 4.12 0.69
C CYS A 81 -17.26 4.64 1.81
N THR A 82 -16.80 3.73 2.68
CA THR A 82 -15.86 4.07 3.75
C THR A 82 -14.57 3.27 3.57
N VAL A 83 -13.44 3.95 3.66
CA VAL A 83 -12.11 3.33 3.59
C VAL A 83 -11.45 3.44 4.96
N MET A 84 -11.07 2.29 5.52
CA MET A 84 -10.30 2.20 6.75
C MET A 84 -8.94 1.56 6.46
N ALA A 85 -7.90 2.08 7.10
CA ALA A 85 -6.55 1.52 7.03
C ALA A 85 -5.94 1.45 8.43
N GLU A 86 -5.30 0.34 8.72
CA GLU A 86 -4.55 0.09 9.95
C GLU A 86 -3.12 -0.35 9.56
N LEU A 87 -2.13 0.02 10.39
CA LEU A 87 -0.70 -0.25 10.17
C LEU A 87 -0.11 -1.06 11.32
#